data_AF-A0A1J5RGB3-F1
#
_entry.id   AF-A0A1J5RGB3-F1
#
_cell.length_a   1.000
_cell.length_b   1.000
_cell.length_c   1.000
_cell.angle_alpha   90.00
_cell.angle_beta   90.00
_cell.angle_gamma   90.00
#
_symmetry.space_group_name_H-M   'P 1'
#
loop_
_entity.id
_entity.type
_entity.pdbx_description
1 polymer ?
#
loop_
_entity_poly.entity_id
_entity_poly.type
_entity_poly.pdbx_seq_one_letter_code
_entity_poly.pdbx_strand_id
1 'polypeptide(L)'
;MNGKEYLEACKTRLQVDSYYKLAIELDIAESDVHFYAHGKRLPSVYACFKIGECLGIDPSIIMADIASETEKNPKKRAFFKSFMSCLKVAVAGVLITAALLNSSTDEGGFKMA
;
A
#
# COMPACT_ATOMS: atom_id res chain seq x y z
N MET A 1 7.44 3.76 7.56
CA MET A 1 7.90 4.37 6.30
C MET A 1 7.53 5.82 6.37
N ASN A 2 8.46 6.71 6.05
CA ASN A 2 8.16 8.14 6.02
C ASN A 2 7.73 8.59 4.62
N GLY A 3 7.23 9.82 4.49
CA GLY A 3 6.73 10.36 3.22
C GLY A 3 7.72 10.29 2.06
N LYS A 4 9.03 10.39 2.32
CA LYS A 4 10.07 10.25 1.30
C LYS A 4 10.15 8.82 0.75
N GLU A 5 10.12 7.83 1.63
CA GLU A 5 10.23 6.42 1.24
C GLU A 5 9.05 5.98 0.37
N TYR A 6 7.84 6.49 0.67
CA TYR A 6 6.68 6.27 -0.17
C TYR A 6 6.82 6.89 -1.56
N LEU A 7 7.36 8.11 -1.67
CA LEU A 7 7.59 8.74 -2.97
C LEU A 7 8.66 8.01 -3.79
N GLU A 8 9.75 7.52 -3.19
CA GLU A 8 10.74 6.71 -3.90
C GLU A 8 10.17 5.36 -4.36
N ALA A 9 9.30 4.74 -3.56
CA ALA A 9 8.57 3.56 -3.99
C ALA A 9 7.68 3.84 -5.20
N CYS A 10 6.97 4.97 -5.21
CA CYS A 10 6.17 5.40 -6.36
C CYS A 10 7.04 5.64 -7.60
N LYS A 11 8.20 6.31 -7.46
CA LYS A 11 9.15 6.51 -8.57
C LYS A 11 9.61 5.20 -9.17
N THR A 12 9.96 4.24 -8.31
CA THR A 12 10.40 2.91 -8.73
C THR A 12 9.30 2.19 -9.50
N ARG A 13 8.06 2.26 -9.01
CA ARG A 13 6.90 1.60 -9.66
C ARG A 13 6.52 2.23 -10.99
N LEU A 14 6.54 3.56 -11.08
CA LEU A 14 6.19 4.31 -12.29
C LEU A 14 7.37 4.48 -13.26
N GLN A 15 8.58 4.05 -12.86
CA GLN A 15 9.81 4.17 -13.64
C GLN A 15 10.14 5.62 -14.04
N VAL A 16 9.87 6.57 -13.13
CA VAL A 16 10.16 7.99 -13.35
C VAL A 16 11.44 8.42 -12.63
N ASP A 17 12.22 9.26 -13.30
CA ASP A 17 13.56 9.72 -12.88
C ASP A 17 13.54 11.05 -12.10
N SER A 18 12.47 11.84 -12.22
CA SER A 18 12.35 13.15 -11.59
C SER A 18 11.12 13.31 -10.72
N TYR A 19 11.22 14.14 -9.67
CA TYR A 19 10.08 14.50 -8.84
C TYR A 19 9.03 15.32 -9.60
N TYR A 20 9.45 16.06 -10.63
CA TYR A 20 8.53 16.76 -11.52
C TYR A 20 7.61 15.76 -12.25
N LYS A 21 8.18 14.73 -12.88
CA LYS A 21 7.39 13.67 -13.54
C LYS A 21 6.53 12.93 -12.53
N LEU A 22 7.08 12.61 -11.35
CA LEU A 22 6.31 11.98 -10.28
C LEU A 22 5.10 12.81 -9.84
N ALA A 23 5.26 14.13 -9.73
CA ALA A 23 4.19 15.06 -9.36
C ALA A 23 3.04 15.03 -10.37
N ILE A 24 3.37 14.97 -11.66
CA ILE A 24 2.39 14.82 -12.75
C ILE A 24 1.66 13.49 -12.64
N GLU A 25 2.39 12.38 -12.53
CA GLU A 25 1.79 11.03 -12.47
C GLU A 25 0.91 10.84 -11.22
N LEU A 26 1.31 11.40 -10.09
CA LEU A 26 0.54 11.33 -8.86
C LEU A 26 -0.55 12.40 -8.76
N ASP A 27 -0.64 13.34 -9.71
CA ASP A 27 -1.53 14.51 -9.64
C ASP A 27 -1.41 15.27 -8.31
N ILE A 28 -0.17 15.56 -7.90
CA ILE A 28 0.16 16.34 -6.70
C ILE A 28 0.98 17.55 -7.12
N ALA A 29 0.83 18.69 -6.44
CA ALA A 29 1.68 19.86 -6.68
C ALA A 29 3.17 19.51 -6.53
N GLU A 30 4.00 19.93 -7.49
CA GLU A 30 5.45 19.66 -7.48
C GLU A 30 6.13 20.15 -6.19
N SER A 31 5.70 21.31 -5.68
CA SER A 31 6.20 21.88 -4.42
C SER A 31 5.93 20.96 -3.23
N ASP A 32 4.75 20.34 -3.17
CA ASP A 32 4.40 19.38 -2.12
C ASP A 32 5.23 18.11 -2.24
N VAL A 33 5.39 17.55 -3.45
CA VAL A 33 6.28 16.40 -3.71
C VAL A 33 7.70 16.71 -3.25
N HIS A 34 8.22 17.89 -3.59
CA HIS A 34 9.54 18.33 -3.16
C HIS A 34 9.64 18.44 -1.63
N PHE A 35 8.64 19.01 -0.95
CA PHE A 35 8.65 19.11 0.51
C PHE A 35 8.57 17.74 1.19
N TYR A 36 7.78 16.80 0.66
CA TYR A 36 7.65 15.45 1.19
C TYR A 36 8.95 14.66 0.99
N ALA A 37 9.56 14.73 -0.19
CA ALA A 37 10.82 14.06 -0.51
C ALA A 37 11.99 14.49 0.40
N HIS A 38 11.97 15.74 0.85
CA HIS A 38 12.99 16.30 1.75
C HIS A 38 12.59 16.28 3.23
N GLY A 39 11.45 15.65 3.58
CA GLY A 39 10.95 15.57 4.95
C GLY A 39 10.61 16.92 5.58
N LYS A 40 10.40 17.96 4.77
CA LYS A 40 10.02 19.31 5.24
C LYS A 40 8.56 19.39 5.65
N ARG A 41 7.72 18.52 5.07
CA ARG A 41 6.29 18.40 5.36
C ARG A 41 5.88 16.94 5.26
N LEU A 42 4.83 16.58 6.00
CA LEU A 42 4.18 15.28 5.86
C LEU A 42 3.22 15.27 4.66
N PRO A 43 3.09 14.14 3.95
CA PRO A 43 2.06 13.96 2.94
C PRO A 43 0.67 14.35 3.46
N SER A 44 -0.05 15.15 2.69
CA SER A 44 -1.45 15.46 2.96
C SER A 44 -2.32 14.20 2.84
N VAL A 45 -3.57 14.28 3.31
CA VAL A 45 -4.54 13.18 3.14
C VAL A 45 -4.69 12.83 1.65
N TYR A 46 -4.84 13.83 0.79
CA TYR A 46 -4.93 13.63 -0.66
C TYR A 46 -3.68 12.95 -1.22
N ALA A 47 -2.49 13.40 -0.82
CA ALA A 47 -1.25 12.77 -1.24
C ALA A 47 -1.16 11.30 -0.80
N CYS A 48 -1.61 10.96 0.41
CA CYS A 48 -1.67 9.57 0.87
C CYS A 48 -2.58 8.70 -0.02
N PHE A 49 -3.71 9.23 -0.49
CA PHE A 49 -4.58 8.52 -1.44
C PHE A 49 -3.87 8.26 -2.78
N LYS A 50 -3.26 9.28 -3.38
CA LYS A 50 -2.54 9.14 -4.66
C LYS A 50 -1.35 8.19 -4.57
N ILE A 51 -0.61 8.23 -3.45
CA ILE A 51 0.47 7.28 -3.17
C ILE A 51 -0.10 5.86 -3.02
N GLY A 52 -1.22 5.69 -2.30
CA GLY A 52 -1.89 4.41 -2.12
C GLY A 52 -2.36 3.80 -3.46
N GLU A 53 -3.00 4.61 -4.30
CA GLU A 53 -3.39 4.24 -5.67
C GLU A 53 -2.18 3.79 -6.49
N CYS A 54 -1.09 4.58 -6.45
CA CYS A 54 0.12 4.24 -7.17
C CYS A 54 0.67 2.89 -6.72
N LEU A 55 0.82 2.66 -5.42
CA LEU A 55 1.46 1.45 -4.87
C LEU A 55 0.54 0.23 -4.77
N GLY A 56 -0.78 0.41 -4.91
CA GLY A 56 -1.77 -0.62 -4.61
C GLY A 56 -1.86 -0.95 -3.12
N ILE A 57 -1.68 0.08 -2.27
CA ILE A 57 -1.72 -0.04 -0.80
C ILE A 57 -2.89 0.80 -0.30
N ASP A 58 -3.60 0.30 0.72
CA ASP A 58 -4.69 1.06 1.34
C ASP A 58 -4.16 2.39 1.94
N PRO A 59 -4.74 3.56 1.57
CA PRO A 59 -4.29 4.86 2.03
C PRO A 59 -4.30 5.03 3.56
N SER A 60 -5.18 4.35 4.28
CA SER A 60 -5.23 4.40 5.74
C SER A 60 -3.98 3.81 6.39
N ILE A 61 -3.32 2.85 5.73
CA ILE A 61 -2.04 2.29 6.19
C ILE A 61 -0.96 3.37 6.11
N ILE A 62 -0.90 4.09 4.99
CA ILE A 62 0.07 5.16 4.76
C ILE A 62 -0.11 6.27 5.80
N MET A 63 -1.36 6.69 6.01
CA MET A 63 -1.70 7.70 7.01
C MET A 63 -1.34 7.24 8.43
N ALA A 64 -1.66 6.00 8.79
CA ALA A 64 -1.33 5.44 10.10
C ALA A 64 0.18 5.35 10.33
N ASP A 65 0.95 4.97 9.31
CA ASP A 65 2.40 4.90 9.38
C ASP A 65 3.01 6.28 9.67
N ILE A 66 2.65 7.28 8.84
CA ILE A 66 3.07 8.68 9.00
C ILE A 66 2.65 9.26 10.36
N ALA A 67 1.41 8.99 10.79
CA ALA A 67 0.91 9.45 12.08
C ALA A 67 1.66 8.80 13.24
N SER A 68 2.03 7.52 13.12
CA SER A 68 2.77 6.82 14.17
C SER A 68 4.18 7.37 14.39
N GLU A 69 4.82 7.89 13.34
CA GLU A 69 6.17 8.46 13.41
C GLU A 69 6.18 9.85 14.08
N THR A 70 5.12 10.64 13.89
CA THR A 70 5.07 12.04 14.35
C THR A 70 4.26 12.26 15.62
N GLU A 71 3.42 11.29 16.01
CA GLU A 71 2.58 11.39 17.20
C GLU A 71 3.41 11.35 18.49
N LYS A 72 3.26 12.40 19.30
CA LYS A 72 3.96 12.57 20.57
C LYS A 72 3.32 11.73 21.67
N ASN A 73 1.99 11.60 21.65
CA ASN A 73 1.25 10.82 22.64
C ASN A 73 1.54 9.32 22.49
N PRO A 74 2.15 8.66 23.50
CA PRO A 74 2.54 7.26 23.40
C PRO A 74 1.35 6.31 23.17
N LYS A 75 0.16 6.62 23.73
CA LYS A 75 -1.04 5.78 23.57
C LYS A 75 -1.56 5.82 22.13
N LYS A 76 -1.66 7.02 21.55
CA LYS A 76 -2.11 7.20 20.15
C LYS A 76 -1.10 6.60 19.17
N ARG A 77 0.20 6.80 19.41
CA ARG A 77 1.26 6.18 18.63
C ARG A 77 1.17 4.65 18.64
N ALA A 78 0.95 4.05 19.82
CA ALA A 78 0.76 2.61 19.95
C ALA A 78 -0.47 2.12 19.18
N PHE A 79 -1.57 2.87 19.22
CA PHE A 79 -2.76 2.58 18.42
C PHE A 79 -2.44 2.52 16.92
N PHE A 80 -1.81 3.55 16.35
CA PHE A 80 -1.45 3.55 14.93
C PHE A 80 -0.51 2.40 14.55
N LYS A 81 0.46 2.05 15.41
CA LYS A 81 1.32 0.88 15.20
C LYS A 81 0.54 -0.44 15.19
N SER A 82 -0.40 -0.59 16.11
CA SER A 82 -1.24 -1.79 16.20
C SER A 82 -2.21 -1.92 15.01
N PHE A 83 -2.75 -0.80 14.51
CA PHE A 83 -3.61 -0.78 13.32
C PHE A 83 -2.94 -1.44 12.11
N MET A 84 -1.66 -1.15 11.88
CA MET A 84 -0.88 -1.75 10.80
C MET A 84 -0.61 -3.26 10.99
N SER A 85 -0.63 -3.77 12.23
CA SER A 85 -0.36 -5.18 12.53
C SER A 85 -1.53 -6.11 12.20
N CYS A 86 -2.77 -5.63 12.31
CA CYS A 86 -3.97 -6.44 12.06
C CYS A 86 -4.14 -6.81 10.58
N LEU A 87 -3.65 -5.99 9.64
CA LEU A 87 -3.83 -6.21 8.21
C LEU A 87 -3.01 -7.38 7.64
N LYS A 88 -1.93 -7.80 8.32
CA LYS A 88 -1.12 -8.96 7.90
C LYS A 88 -1.83 -10.30 8.10
N VAL A 89 -2.88 -10.34 8.92
CA VAL A 89 -3.55 -11.59 9.31
C VAL A 89 -4.68 -11.97 8.33
N ALA A 90 -5.18 -11.05 7.51
CA ALA A 90 -6.30 -11.30 6.60
C ALA A 90 -5.95 -12.03 5.29
N VAL A 91 -4.67 -12.07 4.89
CA VAL A 91 -4.23 -12.67 3.60
C VAL A 91 -4.01 -14.19 3.71
N ALA A 92 -3.98 -14.77 4.91
CA ALA A 92 -3.79 -16.21 5.10
C ALA A 92 -5.04 -17.07 4.81
N GLY A 93 -6.22 -16.46 4.61
CA GLY A 93 -7.48 -17.19 4.48
C GLY A 93 -7.93 -17.56 3.06
N VAL A 94 -7.32 -17.01 2.00
CA VAL A 94 -7.85 -17.13 0.62
C VAL A 94 -7.22 -18.28 -0.20
N LEU A 95 -6.11 -18.88 0.24
CA LEU A 95 -5.43 -19.91 -0.54
C LEU A 95 -6.00 -21.35 -0.40
N ILE A 96 -6.96 -21.59 0.48
CA ILE A 96 -7.48 -22.96 0.72
C ILE A 96 -8.63 -23.34 -0.24
N THR A 97 -9.35 -22.37 -0.83
CA THR A 97 -10.52 -22.69 -1.66
C THR A 97 -10.19 -23.05 -3.11
N ALA A 98 -9.02 -22.68 -3.63
CA ALA A 98 -8.61 -23.02 -5.00
C ALA A 98 -8.22 -24.50 -5.19
N ALA A 99 -7.82 -25.20 -4.11
CA ALA A 99 -7.41 -26.60 -4.20
C ALA A 99 -8.59 -27.59 -4.25
N LEU A 100 -9.78 -27.21 -3.77
CA LEU A 100 -10.93 -28.12 -3.66
C LEU A 100 -11.80 -28.16 -4.93
N LEU A 101 -11.67 -27.19 -5.83
CA LEU A 101 -12.42 -27.19 -7.10
C LEU A 101 -11.80 -28.10 -8.17
N ASN A 102 -10.53 -28.49 -8.02
CA ASN A 102 -9.84 -29.32 -9.01
C ASN A 102 -10.02 -30.83 -8.81
N SER A 103 -10.67 -31.27 -7.72
CA SER A 103 -10.84 -32.70 -7.38
C SER A 103 -12.22 -33.26 -7.72
N SER A 104 -13.08 -32.53 -8.45
CA SER A 104 -14.47 -32.94 -8.73
C SER A 104 -14.78 -33.23 -10.20
N THR A 105 -13.76 -33.33 -11.06
CA THR A 105 -13.93 -33.80 -12.46
C THR A 105 -13.07 -35.02 -12.74
N ASP A 106 -13.48 -36.18 -12.22
CA ASP A 106 -13.13 -37.48 -12.81
C ASP A 106 -14.26 -38.50 -12.56
N GLU A 107 -15.40 -38.29 -13.23
CA GLU A 107 -16.37 -39.37 -13.47
C GLU A 107 -16.73 -39.41 -14.95
N GLY A 108 -16.47 -40.55 -15.61
CA GLY A 108 -17.15 -40.89 -16.87
C GLY A 108 -16.29 -41.50 -17.98
N GLY A 109 -15.64 -42.65 -17.72
CA GLY A 109 -14.99 -43.47 -18.76
C GLY A 109 -15.66 -44.82 -18.97
N PHE A 110 -16.84 -44.85 -19.58
CA PHE A 110 -17.50 -46.06 -20.08
C PHE A 110 -16.65 -46.70 -21.19
N LYS A 111 -16.14 -47.92 -20.98
CA LYS A 111 -15.60 -48.78 -22.03
C LYS A 111 -16.41 -50.06 -22.12
N MET A 112 -17.09 -50.25 -23.26
CA MET A 112 -17.59 -51.55 -23.71
C MET A 112 -16.42 -52.38 -24.26
N ALA A 113 -16.30 -53.62 -23.80
CA ALA A 113 -15.75 -54.77 -24.50
C ALA A 113 -16.30 -56.03 -23.82
#